data_AF-A0A7W0TAT8-F1
#
_entry.id   AF-A0A7W0TAT8-F1
#
_cell.length_a   1.000
_cell.length_b   1.000
_cell.length_c   1.000
_cell.angle_alpha   90.00
_cell.angle_beta   90.00
_cell.angle_gamma   90.00
#
_symmetry.space_group_name_H-M   'P 1'
#
loop_
_entity.id
_entity.type
_entity.pdbx_description
1 polymer ?
#
loop_
_entity_poly.entity_id
_entity_poly.type
_entity_poly.pdbx_seq_one_letter_code
_entity_poly.pdbx_strand_id
1 'polypeptide(L)'
;MRSFLLLALLTVAACKSSDKEAPAGLAMSSSSAACKKAMKCCELYAKLETPSDLNLKCSGVALAKTDADCDLFRQGHASAFESKGTAVPADCK
;
A
#
# COMPACT_ATOMS: atom_id res chain seq x y z
N MET A 1 48.77 2.52 26.84
CA MET A 1 47.98 3.37 25.93
C MET A 1 46.51 3.05 26.17
N ARG A 2 45.78 3.99 26.77
CA ARG A 2 44.32 3.98 26.89
C ARG A 2 43.75 4.56 25.59
N SER A 3 42.81 3.87 24.97
CA SER A 3 41.62 4.42 24.30
C SER A 3 41.00 3.30 23.47
N PHE A 4 39.91 2.70 23.94
CA PHE A 4 38.54 3.21 23.80
C PHE A 4 38.05 3.15 22.35
N LEU A 5 37.09 2.24 22.16
CA LEU A 5 35.85 2.40 21.40
C LEU A 5 35.96 2.93 19.96
N LEU A 6 35.45 2.13 19.01
CA LEU A 6 34.31 2.51 18.15
C LEU A 6 33.89 1.26 17.37
N LEU A 7 32.87 0.55 17.85
CA LEU A 7 31.49 0.68 17.33
C LEU A 7 31.43 0.55 15.80
N ALA A 8 31.34 -0.68 15.34
CA ALA A 8 30.52 -1.00 14.17
C ALA A 8 29.47 -2.02 14.62
N LEU A 9 28.68 -1.62 15.63
CA LEU A 9 27.38 -2.24 15.85
C LEU A 9 26.59 -2.00 14.57
N LEU A 10 26.10 -3.08 14.00
CA LEU A 10 24.96 -3.09 13.10
C LEU A 10 23.85 -2.26 13.75
N THR A 11 23.78 -0.98 13.41
CA THR A 11 22.55 -0.21 13.52
C THR A 11 21.64 -0.82 12.47
N VAL A 12 20.88 -1.83 12.91
CA VAL A 12 19.55 -2.11 12.41
C VAL A 12 18.91 -0.74 12.25
N ALA A 13 18.82 -0.27 11.01
CA ALA A 13 18.00 0.84 10.66
C ALA A 13 16.57 0.41 10.98
N ALA A 14 16.17 0.69 12.22
CA ALA A 14 14.80 0.77 12.61
C ALA A 14 14.16 1.82 11.71
N CYS A 15 13.63 1.40 10.56
CA CYS A 15 12.61 2.15 9.84
C CYS A 15 11.36 2.13 10.71
N LYS A 16 11.38 2.97 11.74
CA LYS A 16 10.22 3.41 12.50
C LYS A 16 9.48 4.41 11.61
N SER A 17 8.74 3.89 10.64
CA SER A 17 7.81 4.70 9.84
C SER A 17 6.45 4.64 10.51
N SER A 18 6.22 5.59 11.41
CA SER A 18 4.89 5.91 11.91
C SER A 18 4.12 6.64 10.82
N ASP A 19 3.37 5.90 9.99
CA ASP A 19 2.28 6.46 9.19
C ASP A 19 1.15 5.43 9.18
N LYS A 20 0.13 5.70 10.00
CA LYS A 20 -1.16 5.03 9.91
C LYS A 20 -1.77 5.40 8.57
N GLU A 21 -1.86 4.47 7.62
CA GLU A 21 -2.91 4.36 6.59
C GLU A 21 -2.57 3.20 5.65
N ALA A 22 -2.65 2.00 6.21
CA ALA A 22 -2.90 0.78 5.46
C ALA A 22 -4.04 0.06 6.21
N PRO A 23 -4.91 -0.69 5.53
CA PRO A 23 -5.94 -1.45 6.20
C PRO A 23 -5.26 -2.40 7.19
N ALA A 24 -5.85 -2.56 8.38
CA ALA A 24 -5.22 -3.29 9.48
C ALA A 24 -4.75 -4.68 9.02
N GLY A 25 -3.43 -4.87 8.88
CA GLY A 25 -2.80 -6.14 8.51
C GLY A 25 -1.89 -6.11 7.28
N LEU A 26 -2.05 -5.15 6.35
CA LEU A 26 -1.22 -5.06 5.14
C LEU A 26 -0.07 -4.07 5.34
N ALA A 27 1.14 -4.57 5.51
CA ALA A 27 2.33 -3.75 5.41
C ALA A 27 2.60 -3.42 3.93
N MET A 28 2.52 -2.14 3.56
CA MET A 28 2.86 -1.70 2.21
C MET A 28 4.37 -1.63 2.01
N SER A 29 4.83 -2.12 0.85
CA SER A 29 6.23 -2.10 0.43
C SER A 29 6.70 -0.68 0.05
N SER A 30 5.76 0.19 -0.32
CA SER A 30 5.99 1.61 -0.55
C SER A 30 4.90 2.44 0.12
N SER A 31 5.30 3.53 0.78
CA SER A 31 4.40 4.51 1.42
C SER A 31 4.20 5.78 0.57
N SER A 32 4.55 5.72 -0.72
CA SER A 32 4.36 6.85 -1.64
C SER A 32 2.88 7.25 -1.77
N ALA A 33 2.64 8.48 -2.22
CA ALA A 33 1.28 8.97 -2.43
C ALA A 33 0.52 8.13 -3.46
N ALA A 34 1.20 7.66 -4.51
CA ALA A 34 0.62 6.78 -5.52
C ALA A 34 0.14 5.46 -4.90
N CYS A 35 0.96 4.82 -4.07
CA CYS A 35 0.64 3.55 -3.42
C CYS A 35 -0.45 3.68 -2.35
N LYS A 36 -0.43 4.77 -1.56
CA LYS A 36 -1.52 5.08 -0.62
C LYS A 36 -2.86 5.27 -1.36
N LYS A 37 -2.84 6.00 -2.48
CA LYS A 37 -4.04 6.23 -3.30
C LYS A 37 -4.55 4.94 -3.95
N ALA A 38 -3.66 4.11 -4.48
CA ALA A 38 -3.99 2.79 -5.01
C ALA A 38 -4.60 1.87 -3.94
N MET A 39 -4.06 1.88 -2.72
CA MET A 39 -4.56 1.06 -1.60
C MET A 39 -5.98 1.48 -1.22
N LYS A 40 -6.21 2.79 -1.09
CA LYS A 40 -7.54 3.35 -0.83
C LYS A 40 -8.54 2.98 -1.92
N CYS A 41 -8.13 3.02 -3.19
CA CYS A 41 -8.97 2.58 -4.29
C CYS A 41 -9.33 1.09 -4.20
N CYS A 42 -8.35 0.23 -3.86
CA CYS A 42 -8.60 -1.20 -3.64
C CYS A 42 -9.59 -1.45 -2.50
N GLU A 43 -9.47 -0.76 -1.37
CA GLU A 43 -10.39 -0.88 -0.25
C GLU A 43 -11.83 -0.51 -0.63
N LEU A 44 -11.99 0.57 -1.39
CA LEU A 44 -13.30 1.00 -1.88
C LEU A 44 -13.90 -0.05 -2.81
N TYR A 45 -13.09 -0.64 -3.69
CA TYR A 45 -13.55 -1.70 -4.59
C TYR A 45 -13.92 -2.96 -3.82
N ALA A 46 -13.09 -3.37 -2.85
CA ALA A 46 -13.31 -4.57 -2.06
C ALA A 46 -14.64 -4.50 -1.28
N LYS A 47 -15.04 -3.31 -0.81
CA LYS A 47 -16.35 -3.10 -0.16
C LYS A 47 -17.56 -3.43 -1.06
N LEU A 48 -17.39 -3.45 -2.39
CA LEU A 48 -18.43 -3.89 -3.31
C LEU A 48 -18.54 -5.41 -3.43
N GLU A 49 -17.55 -6.17 -2.95
CA GLU A 49 -17.49 -7.62 -3.08
C GLU A 49 -17.65 -8.28 -1.70
N THR A 50 -18.82 -8.85 -1.41
CA THR A 50 -19.05 -9.62 -0.18
C THR A 50 -18.79 -11.12 -0.38
N PRO A 51 -18.10 -11.81 0.56
CA PRO A 51 -17.27 -11.27 1.65
C PRO A 51 -15.92 -10.72 1.14
N SER A 52 -15.42 -9.66 1.78
CA SER A 52 -14.18 -8.97 1.36
C SER A 52 -13.05 -9.22 2.35
N ASP A 53 -12.07 -10.03 1.96
CA ASP A 53 -10.77 -10.08 2.66
C ASP A 53 -9.82 -9.07 2.00
N LEU A 54 -9.58 -7.95 2.68
CA LEU A 54 -8.69 -6.90 2.19
C LEU A 54 -7.25 -7.39 2.01
N ASN A 55 -6.77 -8.32 2.84
CA ASN A 55 -5.42 -8.86 2.72
C ASN A 55 -5.26 -9.61 1.39
N LEU A 56 -6.27 -10.40 1.01
CA LEU A 56 -6.25 -11.12 -0.27
C LEU A 56 -6.44 -10.16 -1.45
N LYS A 57 -7.42 -9.26 -1.37
CA LYS A 57 -7.82 -8.39 -2.48
C LYS A 57 -6.82 -7.28 -2.79
N CYS A 58 -6.14 -6.76 -1.76
CA CYS A 58 -5.22 -5.63 -1.88
C CYS A 58 -3.74 -6.00 -1.68
N SER A 59 -3.42 -7.30 -1.57
CA SER A 59 -2.04 -7.80 -1.49
C SER A 59 -1.16 -7.32 -2.65
N GLY A 60 -1.70 -7.30 -3.87
CA GLY A 60 -0.97 -6.81 -5.05
C GLY A 60 -0.49 -5.37 -4.89
N VAL A 61 -1.37 -4.49 -4.39
CA VAL A 61 -1.03 -3.09 -4.11
C VAL A 61 0.01 -2.99 -2.99
N ALA A 62 -0.13 -3.78 -1.93
CA ALA A 62 0.84 -3.76 -0.82
C ALA A 62 2.23 -4.25 -1.22
N LEU A 63 2.35 -5.10 -2.24
CA LEU A 63 3.64 -5.61 -2.73
C LEU A 63 4.26 -4.74 -3.84
N ALA A 64 3.52 -3.75 -4.35
CA ALA A 64 4.02 -2.83 -5.35
C ALA A 64 5.20 -2.01 -4.80
N LYS A 65 6.27 -1.91 -5.59
CA LYS A 65 7.54 -1.28 -5.17
C LYS A 65 7.74 0.10 -5.79
N THR A 66 7.06 0.38 -6.90
CA THR A 66 7.19 1.63 -7.64
C THR A 66 5.84 2.33 -7.75
N ASP A 67 5.88 3.65 -7.94
CA ASP A 67 4.67 4.44 -8.16
C ASP A 67 3.94 4.00 -9.43
N ALA A 68 4.68 3.60 -10.46
CA ALA A 68 4.12 3.07 -11.71
C ALA A 68 3.31 1.78 -11.47
N ASP A 69 3.82 0.85 -10.67
CA ASP A 69 3.09 -0.37 -10.30
C ASP A 69 1.80 -0.02 -9.54
N CYS A 70 1.89 0.90 -8.58
CA CYS A 70 0.74 1.36 -7.80
C CYS A 70 -0.33 2.03 -8.69
N ASP A 71 0.08 2.85 -9.65
CA ASP A 71 -0.83 3.46 -10.60
C ASP A 71 -1.52 2.44 -11.51
N LEU A 72 -0.82 1.38 -11.93
CA LEU A 72 -1.42 0.27 -12.68
C LEU A 72 -2.50 -0.45 -11.86
N PHE A 73 -2.24 -0.74 -10.58
CA PHE A 73 -3.26 -1.32 -9.71
C PHE A 73 -4.45 -0.38 -9.53
N ARG A 74 -4.22 0.92 -9.33
CA ARG A 74 -5.31 1.90 -9.22
C ARG A 74 -6.19 1.89 -10.48
N GLN A 75 -5.58 1.92 -11.66
CA GLN A 75 -6.30 1.88 -12.94
C GLN A 75 -7.11 0.58 -13.07
N GLY A 76 -6.52 -0.56 -12.73
CA GLY A 76 -7.22 -1.85 -12.73
C GLY A 76 -8.46 -1.86 -11.84
N HIS A 77 -8.36 -1.31 -10.62
CA HIS A 77 -9.52 -1.17 -9.73
C HIS A 77 -10.56 -0.18 -10.28
N ALA A 78 -10.13 0.94 -10.87
CA ALA A 78 -11.04 1.88 -11.53
C ALA A 78 -11.84 1.21 -12.66
N SER A 79 -11.18 0.47 -13.55
CA SER A 79 -11.86 -0.30 -14.61
C SER A 79 -12.79 -1.39 -14.06
N ALA A 80 -12.48 -1.94 -12.88
CA ALA A 80 -13.35 -2.91 -12.22
C ALA A 80 -14.64 -2.26 -11.68
N PHE A 81 -14.59 -1.01 -11.19
CA PHE A 81 -15.79 -0.22 -10.87
C PHE A 81 -16.65 0.02 -12.11
N GLU A 82 -16.02 0.46 -13.21
CA GLU A 82 -16.70 0.71 -14.49
C GLU A 82 -17.40 -0.56 -15.00
N SER A 83 -16.71 -1.70 -14.92
CA SER A 83 -17.24 -3.00 -15.35
C SER A 83 -18.42 -3.48 -14.52
N LYS A 84 -18.54 -3.04 -13.26
CA LYS A 84 -19.72 -3.30 -12.42
C LYS A 84 -20.85 -2.28 -12.63
N GLY A 85 -20.67 -1.29 -13.49
CA GLY A 85 -21.62 -0.19 -13.69
C GLY A 85 -21.68 0.77 -12.51
N THR A 86 -20.65 0.79 -11.67
CA THR A 86 -20.58 1.63 -10.47
C THR A 86 -19.73 2.86 -10.74
N ALA A 87 -20.08 3.99 -10.14
CA ALA A 87 -19.29 5.21 -10.27
C ALA A 87 -17.86 5.01 -9.73
N VAL A 88 -16.86 5.39 -10.53
CA VAL A 88 -15.46 5.37 -10.11
C VAL A 88 -15.22 6.43 -9.03
N PRO A 89 -14.76 6.07 -7.83
CA PRO A 89 -14.44 7.02 -6.77
C PRO A 89 -13.30 7.97 -7.17
N ALA A 90 -13.26 9.19 -6.60
CA ALA A 90 -12.19 10.16 -6.90
C ALA A 90 -10.78 9.65 -6.55
N ASP A 91 -10.66 8.84 -5.50
CA ASP A 91 -9.41 8.17 -5.12
C ASP A 91 -8.95 7.13 -6.15
N CYS A 92 -9.83 6.67 -7.03
CA CYS A 92 -9.55 5.73 -8.11
C CYS A 92 -9.29 6.40 -9.47
N LYS A 93 -9.51 7.71 -9.59
CA LYS A 93 -9.25 8.50 -10.80
C LYS A 93 -7.79 8.94 -10.85
#